data_AF-A0A946RZ71-F1
#
_entry.id   AF-A0A946RZ71-F1
#
_cell.length_a   1.000
_cell.length_b   1.000
_cell.length_c   1.000
_cell.angle_alpha   90.00
_cell.angle_beta   90.00
_cell.angle_gamma   90.00
#
_symmetry.space_group_name_H-M   'P 1'
#
loop_
_entity.id
_entity.type
_entity.pdbx_description
1 polymer ?
#
loop_
_entity_poly.entity_id
_entity_poly.type
_entity_poly.pdbx_seq_one_letter_code
_entity_poly.pdbx_strand_id
1 'polypeptide(L)'
;MSKIPTLGLNQASKRTTNITIIFCILIIVLTLSFSIKVNAPGIPGGIDVFEQDYFREISECTTALASGYATPDGRPLLWKNRDVGNSNQEYHYVDDGRIPFIGLTYGNIRSFEYYAGVNAVGFAIENSNSYNLGQRARRNGWGGGADDGEIQALALATCRTVDDFQILLDSLDNAEGRTRNSNYGTFDAFGGAAMFETGGFQYFRHDAVDAPDGFLVRSNYSYSGNGLENRGNSWGPNRHDRAFKLFSDAVNGNFLTYEFIIQWVIRNLNAVDMDGYELPFRNYYENQPFGWIPNGRTVCRGTTASVFVAQGVREGETPDKTIIWALTGNPYGVITTPLWVRAGSVPLEHNGQVSSRLCNAARDVKSWVTIGGCANTFRLCNDSNTGYWDWMFPYERSIFRRVEAFRNSPGFSNDRLEAFQNLVARQVADSIENWRPAFRTHEIAEPIFWDNRVSLFWEPAENVGFGRDCSPRGYNVYRNSNPFRDGDSGECIAYVEGTQFTDDKQLSGRAYYRVEVVY
;
A
#
# COMPACT_ATOMS: atom_id res chain seq x y z
N MET A 1 25.70 47.22 -43.62
CA MET A 1 24.30 47.54 -43.28
C MET A 1 23.52 46.22 -43.20
N SER A 2 23.40 45.65 -41.99
CA SER A 2 22.11 45.44 -41.27
C SER A 2 21.16 44.43 -41.94
N LYS A 3 21.19 43.15 -41.53
CA LYS A 3 20.32 42.47 -40.52
C LYS A 3 18.87 42.21 -40.97
N ILE A 4 18.51 40.94 -41.16
CA ILE A 4 17.19 40.34 -40.81
C ILE A 4 17.44 38.90 -40.27
N PRO A 5 16.75 38.42 -39.21
CA PRO A 5 17.17 37.28 -38.39
C PRO A 5 16.50 35.94 -38.71
N THR A 6 17.19 34.85 -38.40
CA THR A 6 16.68 33.47 -38.31
C THR A 6 15.90 33.26 -37.02
N LEU A 7 14.64 32.82 -37.12
CA LEU A 7 13.85 32.35 -35.97
C LEU A 7 13.01 31.13 -36.35
N GLY A 8 13.29 30.01 -35.69
CA GLY A 8 12.27 29.11 -35.13
C GLY A 8 11.42 28.26 -36.06
N LEU A 9 11.99 27.25 -36.71
CA LEU A 9 11.26 26.09 -37.22
C LEU A 9 11.83 24.83 -36.55
N ASN A 10 11.39 24.49 -35.33
CA ASN A 10 11.58 23.14 -34.76
C ASN A 10 10.73 22.80 -33.52
N GLN A 11 9.57 23.45 -33.31
CA GLN A 11 8.68 23.09 -32.18
C GLN A 11 7.20 22.90 -32.53
N ALA A 12 6.84 22.79 -33.81
CA ALA A 12 5.44 22.63 -34.22
C ALA A 12 5.03 21.19 -34.58
N SER A 13 5.94 20.21 -34.69
CA SER A 13 5.59 18.86 -35.18
C SER A 13 5.30 17.80 -34.10
N LYS A 14 5.40 18.13 -32.80
CA LYS A 14 5.11 17.17 -31.70
C LYS A 14 3.74 17.35 -31.04
N ARG A 15 3.07 18.50 -31.18
CA ARG A 15 1.73 18.73 -30.61
C ARG A 15 0.59 18.23 -31.49
N THR A 16 0.77 18.23 -32.81
CA THR A 16 -0.22 17.75 -33.78
C THR A 16 -0.38 16.23 -33.77
N THR A 17 0.69 15.47 -33.53
CA THR A 17 0.64 14.00 -33.51
C THR A 17 -0.17 13.46 -32.33
N ASN A 18 -0.05 14.06 -31.13
CA ASN A 18 -0.81 13.62 -29.95
C ASN A 18 -2.29 14.01 -30.02
N ILE A 19 -2.63 15.17 -30.57
CA ILE A 19 -4.03 15.56 -30.78
C ILE A 19 -4.67 14.70 -31.87
N THR A 20 -3.92 14.33 -32.93
CA THR A 20 -4.42 13.45 -34.00
C THR A 20 -4.60 12.02 -33.50
N ILE A 21 -3.71 11.51 -32.64
CA ILE A 21 -3.86 10.18 -32.01
C ILE A 21 -5.04 10.17 -31.03
N ILE A 22 -5.23 11.22 -30.23
CA ILE A 22 -6.38 11.33 -29.32
C ILE A 22 -7.68 11.47 -30.12
N PHE A 23 -7.71 12.25 -31.20
CA PHE A 23 -8.87 12.33 -32.10
C PHE A 23 -9.13 11.02 -32.82
N CYS A 24 -8.11 10.29 -33.25
CA CYS A 24 -8.26 8.97 -33.86
C CYS A 24 -8.77 7.94 -32.85
N ILE A 25 -8.30 7.96 -31.59
CA ILE A 25 -8.81 7.08 -30.53
C ILE A 25 -10.24 7.46 -30.16
N LEU A 26 -10.57 8.75 -30.05
CA LEU A 26 -11.95 9.19 -29.81
C LEU A 26 -12.86 8.83 -30.97
N ILE A 27 -12.40 8.98 -32.22
CA ILE A 27 -13.16 8.59 -33.42
C ILE A 27 -13.28 7.06 -33.50
N ILE A 28 -12.26 6.27 -33.14
CA ILE A 28 -12.36 4.81 -33.07
C ILE A 28 -13.34 4.39 -31.98
N VAL A 29 -13.29 5.01 -30.79
CA VAL A 29 -14.27 4.78 -29.72
C VAL A 29 -15.66 5.22 -30.16
N LEU A 30 -15.84 6.39 -30.78
CA LEU A 30 -17.13 6.87 -31.27
C LEU A 30 -17.66 6.06 -32.47
N THR A 31 -16.80 5.58 -33.36
CA THR A 31 -17.19 4.74 -34.52
C THR A 31 -17.43 3.31 -34.11
N LEU A 32 -16.76 2.78 -33.08
CA LEU A 32 -17.15 1.54 -32.40
C LEU A 32 -18.49 1.74 -31.68
N SER A 33 -18.68 2.83 -30.95
CA SER A 33 -19.95 3.15 -30.28
C SER A 33 -21.11 3.42 -31.24
N PHE A 34 -20.85 3.92 -32.45
CA PHE A 34 -21.88 4.10 -33.50
C PHE A 34 -22.10 2.84 -34.34
N SER A 35 -21.06 2.03 -34.60
CA SER A 35 -21.18 0.79 -35.37
C SER A 35 -21.70 -0.40 -34.55
N ILE A 36 -21.66 -0.32 -33.21
CA ILE A 36 -22.22 -1.33 -32.29
C ILE A 36 -23.71 -1.06 -31.97
N LYS A 37 -24.35 -0.08 -32.64
CA LYS A 37 -25.82 0.03 -32.64
C LYS A 37 -26.54 -0.96 -33.56
N VAL A 38 -25.82 -1.93 -34.14
CA VAL A 38 -26.40 -2.99 -34.95
C VAL A 38 -25.95 -4.33 -34.38
N ASN A 39 -26.83 -4.93 -33.55
CA ASN A 39 -26.84 -6.33 -33.16
C ASN A 39 -25.48 -7.04 -33.17
N ALA A 40 -24.62 -6.77 -32.18
CA ALA A 40 -23.55 -7.69 -31.84
C ALA A 40 -24.13 -8.78 -30.93
N PRO A 41 -24.34 -10.02 -31.40
CA PRO A 41 -24.77 -11.10 -30.53
C PRO A 41 -23.54 -11.55 -29.73
N GLY A 42 -23.53 -11.33 -28.41
CA GLY A 42 -22.61 -12.06 -27.54
C GLY A 42 -21.93 -11.35 -26.37
N ILE A 43 -22.35 -10.16 -25.92
CA ILE A 43 -22.00 -9.70 -24.56
C ILE A 43 -23.23 -9.91 -23.67
N PRO A 44 -23.28 -10.96 -22.84
CA PRO A 44 -24.36 -11.12 -21.86
C PRO A 44 -24.40 -9.86 -20.97
N GLY A 45 -25.48 -9.10 -21.04
CA GLY A 45 -25.69 -7.89 -20.22
C GLY A 45 -25.47 -6.53 -20.89
N GLY A 46 -24.83 -6.45 -22.08
CA GLY A 46 -24.63 -5.19 -22.82
C GLY A 46 -23.50 -4.28 -22.29
N ILE A 47 -23.32 -3.11 -22.92
CA ILE A 47 -22.24 -2.14 -22.61
C ILE A 47 -22.33 -1.60 -21.17
N ASP A 48 -23.53 -1.40 -20.64
CA ASP A 48 -23.72 -0.88 -19.28
C ASP A 48 -23.21 -1.87 -18.21
N VAL A 49 -23.36 -3.18 -18.45
CA VAL A 49 -22.82 -4.24 -17.57
C VAL A 49 -21.30 -4.30 -17.69
N PHE A 50 -20.75 -4.14 -18.90
CA PHE A 50 -19.30 -4.07 -19.11
C PHE A 50 -18.65 -2.85 -18.44
N GLU A 51 -19.26 -1.67 -18.56
CA GLU A 51 -18.80 -0.48 -17.83
C GLU A 51 -18.89 -0.69 -16.33
N GLN A 52 -19.99 -1.25 -15.82
CA GLN A 52 -20.17 -1.51 -14.40
C GLN A 52 -19.15 -2.51 -13.85
N ASP A 53 -18.83 -3.57 -14.60
CA ASP A 53 -17.78 -4.54 -14.24
C ASP A 53 -16.37 -3.95 -14.35
N TYR A 54 -16.11 -3.08 -15.33
CA TYR A 54 -14.86 -2.32 -15.43
C TYR A 54 -14.69 -1.33 -14.26
N PHE A 55 -15.77 -0.64 -13.85
CA PHE A 55 -15.75 0.24 -12.68
C PHE A 55 -15.61 -0.53 -11.35
N ARG A 56 -16.18 -1.74 -11.24
CA ARG A 56 -15.90 -2.71 -10.14
C ARG A 56 -14.43 -3.04 -10.04
N GLU A 57 -13.76 -3.17 -11.18
CA GLU A 57 -12.35 -3.51 -11.19
C GLU A 57 -11.45 -2.41 -10.63
N ILE A 58 -11.81 -1.12 -10.74
CA ILE A 58 -10.85 -0.03 -10.49
C ILE A 58 -11.02 0.76 -9.18
N SER A 59 -12.10 0.60 -8.39
CA SER A 59 -12.29 1.35 -7.14
C SER A 59 -13.05 0.59 -6.05
N GLU A 60 -12.38 -0.38 -5.42
CA GLU A 60 -13.04 -1.40 -4.61
C GLU A 60 -12.30 -1.68 -3.28
N CYS A 61 -12.32 -0.70 -2.36
CA CYS A 61 -11.59 -0.78 -1.09
C CYS A 61 -12.13 -1.85 -0.11
N THR A 62 -11.26 -2.34 0.77
CA THR A 62 -11.62 -3.20 1.93
C THR A 62 -11.09 -2.56 3.20
N THR A 63 -11.91 -2.51 4.25
CA THR A 63 -11.58 -1.77 5.46
C THR A 63 -12.06 -2.52 6.70
N ALA A 64 -11.38 -2.29 7.82
CA ALA A 64 -11.81 -2.80 9.11
C ALA A 64 -11.38 -1.89 10.26
N LEU A 65 -12.15 -1.95 11.33
CA LEU A 65 -11.89 -1.30 12.60
C LEU A 65 -11.94 -2.36 13.70
N ALA A 66 -10.93 -2.39 14.56
CA ALA A 66 -10.92 -3.19 15.78
C ALA A 66 -10.72 -2.26 16.98
N SER A 67 -11.58 -2.40 17.98
CA SER A 67 -11.40 -1.72 19.26
C SER A 67 -10.20 -2.30 20.02
N GLY A 68 -9.73 -1.60 21.05
CA GLY A 68 -8.68 -2.13 21.94
C GLY A 68 -9.08 -3.43 22.66
N TYR A 69 -10.38 -3.72 22.79
CA TYR A 69 -10.87 -4.99 23.34
C TYR A 69 -10.51 -6.19 22.46
N ALA A 70 -10.50 -6.00 21.14
CA ALA A 70 -10.23 -7.06 20.17
C ALA A 70 -8.74 -7.34 19.95
N THR A 71 -7.85 -6.49 20.49
CA THR A 71 -6.41 -6.55 20.20
C THR A 71 -5.61 -6.99 21.44
N PRO A 72 -4.56 -7.82 21.29
CA PRO A 72 -3.78 -8.30 22.43
C PRO A 72 -3.08 -7.21 23.22
N ASP A 73 -2.79 -6.08 22.57
CA ASP A 73 -2.10 -4.96 23.18
C ASP A 73 -3.04 -3.85 23.66
N GLY A 74 -4.36 -4.03 23.60
CA GLY A 74 -5.33 -3.07 24.12
C GLY A 74 -5.48 -1.79 23.30
N ARG A 75 -4.88 -1.70 22.10
CA ARG A 75 -4.91 -0.50 21.25
C ARG A 75 -5.82 -0.71 20.04
N PRO A 76 -6.66 0.28 19.67
CA PRO A 76 -7.50 0.13 18.49
C PRO A 76 -6.65 0.07 17.22
N LEU A 77 -7.12 -0.69 16.24
CA LEU A 77 -6.52 -0.84 14.92
C LEU A 77 -7.52 -0.41 13.85
N LEU A 78 -7.07 0.41 12.91
CA LEU A 78 -7.86 0.82 11.75
C LEU A 78 -7.10 0.49 10.48
N TRP A 79 -7.75 -0.20 9.54
CA TRP A 79 -7.12 -0.71 8.33
C TRP A 79 -7.95 -0.36 7.08
N LYS A 80 -7.24 0.02 6.01
CA LYS A 80 -7.77 0.18 4.66
C LYS A 80 -6.79 -0.34 3.61
N ASN A 81 -7.26 -1.23 2.74
CA ASN A 81 -6.70 -1.42 1.40
C ASN A 81 -7.35 -0.41 0.45
N ARG A 82 -6.56 0.53 -0.09
CA ARG A 82 -7.04 1.54 -1.04
C ARG A 82 -6.90 1.03 -2.46
N ASP A 83 -7.99 0.50 -2.97
CA ASP A 83 -8.09 0.03 -4.34
C ASP A 83 -8.54 1.16 -5.26
N VAL A 84 -7.64 1.57 -6.16
CA VAL A 84 -7.85 2.70 -7.05
C VAL A 84 -7.05 2.57 -8.35
N GLY A 85 -7.55 3.14 -9.45
CA GLY A 85 -6.83 3.16 -10.73
C GLY A 85 -5.54 3.98 -10.73
N ASN A 86 -5.47 5.06 -9.95
CA ASN A 86 -4.25 5.88 -9.86
C ASN A 86 -3.28 5.28 -8.81
N SER A 87 -2.26 4.59 -9.32
CA SER A 87 -1.25 3.94 -8.49
C SER A 87 -0.28 4.90 -7.79
N ASN A 88 -0.25 6.21 -8.11
CA ASN A 88 0.67 7.16 -7.48
C ASN A 88 0.06 7.66 -6.16
N GLN A 89 0.58 7.16 -5.04
CA GLN A 89 0.07 7.42 -3.69
C GLN A 89 1.18 8.00 -2.80
N GLU A 90 0.81 8.95 -1.93
CA GLU A 90 1.71 9.65 -1.01
C GLU A 90 1.07 9.86 0.36
N TYR A 91 1.89 10.08 1.39
CA TYR A 91 1.42 10.64 2.66
C TYR A 91 1.89 12.09 2.79
N HIS A 92 1.02 13.01 3.19
CA HIS A 92 1.40 14.39 3.48
C HIS A 92 1.22 14.69 4.96
N TYR A 93 2.16 15.47 5.51
CA TYR A 93 1.96 16.16 6.79
C TYR A 93 1.34 17.53 6.50
N VAL A 94 0.30 17.87 7.26
CA VAL A 94 -0.42 19.15 7.14
C VAL A 94 -0.41 19.85 8.50
N ASP A 95 0.04 21.10 8.49
CA ASP A 95 0.00 22.01 9.62
C ASP A 95 -0.30 23.41 9.10
N ASP A 96 -1.59 23.77 9.12
CA ASP A 96 -2.12 25.03 8.58
C ASP A 96 -2.81 25.89 9.65
N GLY A 97 -2.48 25.67 10.91
CA GLY A 97 -3.09 26.33 12.07
C GLY A 97 -4.31 25.62 12.66
N ARG A 98 -4.80 24.56 12.00
CA ARG A 98 -5.76 23.59 12.56
C ARG A 98 -5.03 22.44 13.27
N ILE A 99 -5.73 21.39 13.68
CA ILE A 99 -5.08 20.21 14.27
C ILE A 99 -4.14 19.61 13.21
N PRO A 100 -2.82 19.50 13.46
CA PRO A 100 -1.92 18.92 12.49
C PRO A 100 -2.24 17.45 12.24
N PHE A 101 -2.00 16.95 11.02
CA PHE A 101 -2.30 15.57 10.68
C PHE A 101 -1.38 15.00 9.61
N ILE A 102 -1.37 13.67 9.51
CA ILE A 102 -0.81 12.95 8.37
C ILE A 102 -1.95 12.27 7.62
N GLY A 103 -2.05 12.52 6.32
CA GLY A 103 -3.10 11.97 5.45
C GLY A 103 -2.56 11.27 4.22
N LEU A 104 -3.22 10.19 3.81
CA LEU A 104 -2.98 9.45 2.57
C LEU A 104 -3.68 10.15 1.40
N THR A 105 -2.93 10.50 0.34
CA THR A 105 -3.49 11.16 -0.85
C THR A 105 -2.80 10.69 -2.14
N TYR A 106 -3.22 11.25 -3.27
CA TYR A 106 -2.57 11.03 -4.56
C TYR A 106 -1.24 11.79 -4.63
N GLY A 107 -0.24 11.14 -5.22
CA GLY A 107 1.03 11.79 -5.46
C GLY A 107 0.94 12.90 -6.50
N ASN A 108 1.75 13.95 -6.32
CA ASN A 108 1.78 15.15 -7.16
C ASN A 108 0.42 15.88 -7.28
N ILE A 109 -0.47 15.69 -6.31
CA ILE A 109 -1.70 16.47 -6.15
C ILE A 109 -1.55 17.32 -4.88
N ARG A 110 -2.06 18.56 -4.94
CA ARG A 110 -2.05 19.53 -3.83
C ARG A 110 -3.48 20.00 -3.49
N SER A 111 -4.48 19.16 -3.78
CA SER A 111 -5.85 19.37 -3.32
C SER A 111 -5.95 19.03 -1.84
N PHE A 112 -6.92 19.62 -1.15
CA PHE A 112 -7.21 19.33 0.26
C PHE A 112 -8.11 18.08 0.35
N GLU A 113 -7.63 16.97 -0.21
CA GLU A 113 -8.36 15.69 -0.27
C GLU A 113 -7.48 14.56 0.27
N TYR A 114 -7.96 13.89 1.31
CA TYR A 114 -7.27 12.78 1.96
C TYR A 114 -8.19 11.58 2.09
N TYR A 115 -7.65 10.38 1.95
CA TYR A 115 -8.43 9.14 1.86
C TYR A 115 -8.13 8.15 2.99
N ALA A 116 -7.38 8.59 4.00
CA ALA A 116 -7.21 8.01 5.32
C ALA A 116 -6.21 8.90 6.09
N GLY A 117 -6.15 8.82 7.41
CA GLY A 117 -5.12 9.53 8.17
C GLY A 117 -5.28 9.43 9.68
N VAL A 118 -4.34 10.10 10.36
CA VAL A 118 -4.34 10.31 11.81
C VAL A 118 -3.96 11.76 12.09
N ASN A 119 -4.58 12.38 13.08
CA ASN A 119 -4.23 13.72 13.53
C ASN A 119 -3.43 13.73 14.85
N ALA A 120 -2.92 14.91 15.20
CA ALA A 120 -1.99 15.10 16.32
C ALA A 120 -2.61 14.82 17.71
N VAL A 121 -3.93 14.66 17.79
CA VAL A 121 -4.65 14.32 19.03
C VAL A 121 -5.11 12.86 19.06
N GLY A 122 -4.70 12.05 18.08
CA GLY A 122 -4.95 10.60 18.05
C GLY A 122 -6.31 10.20 17.49
N PHE A 123 -7.00 11.09 16.78
CA PHE A 123 -8.16 10.72 15.97
C PHE A 123 -7.70 10.17 14.62
N ALA A 124 -8.25 9.02 14.22
CA ALA A 124 -7.96 8.36 12.96
C ALA A 124 -9.24 8.18 12.14
N ILE A 125 -9.12 8.28 10.82
CA ILE A 125 -10.22 8.04 9.88
C ILE A 125 -9.73 7.35 8.62
N GLU A 126 -10.57 6.49 8.07
CA GLU A 126 -10.44 5.93 6.72
C GLU A 126 -11.83 5.76 6.10
N ASN A 127 -11.91 5.35 4.83
CA ASN A 127 -13.20 5.01 4.23
C ASN A 127 -13.15 3.89 3.18
N SER A 128 -14.29 3.26 2.92
CA SER A 128 -14.60 2.61 1.65
C SER A 128 -15.86 3.22 1.03
N ASN A 129 -15.95 3.24 -0.30
CA ASN A 129 -17.21 3.62 -0.96
C ASN A 129 -18.27 2.56 -0.71
N SER A 130 -19.52 2.96 -0.53
CA SER A 130 -20.68 2.06 -0.47
C SER A 130 -21.57 2.22 -1.71
N TYR A 131 -21.97 1.09 -2.31
CA TYR A 131 -22.81 1.08 -3.52
C TYR A 131 -24.25 0.63 -3.28
N ASN A 132 -24.63 0.29 -2.04
CA ASN A 132 -25.97 -0.19 -1.71
C ASN A 132 -26.72 0.70 -0.70
N LEU A 133 -26.13 1.81 -0.28
CA LEU A 133 -26.84 2.90 0.39
C LEU A 133 -27.58 3.76 -0.64
N GLY A 134 -28.70 4.37 -0.22
CA GLY A 134 -29.66 5.08 -1.08
C GLY A 134 -29.15 6.37 -1.77
N GLN A 135 -29.97 7.42 -1.79
CA GLN A 135 -29.68 8.64 -2.55
C GLN A 135 -28.35 9.30 -2.12
N ARG A 136 -27.58 9.74 -3.13
CA ARG A 136 -26.41 10.62 -3.00
C ARG A 136 -26.84 12.07 -3.16
N ALA A 137 -26.18 13.01 -2.49
CA ALA A 137 -26.34 14.42 -2.82
C ALA A 137 -25.83 14.66 -4.25
N ARG A 138 -26.59 15.40 -5.06
CA ARG A 138 -26.18 15.72 -6.43
C ARG A 138 -25.24 16.93 -6.41
N ARG A 139 -24.05 16.80 -7.00
CA ARG A 139 -23.33 17.94 -7.56
C ARG A 139 -24.19 18.52 -8.68
N ASN A 140 -25.06 19.46 -8.37
CA ASN A 140 -25.55 20.38 -9.39
C ASN A 140 -24.33 21.12 -9.95
N GLY A 141 -24.35 21.55 -11.22
CA GLY A 141 -23.20 22.17 -11.92
C GLY A 141 -22.65 23.47 -11.31
N TRP A 142 -23.03 23.79 -10.08
CA TRP A 142 -22.60 24.88 -9.21
C TRP A 142 -21.94 24.41 -7.90
N GLY A 143 -21.64 23.11 -7.75
CA GLY A 143 -20.78 22.60 -6.67
C GLY A 143 -21.49 22.16 -5.38
N GLY A 144 -22.61 21.42 -5.45
CA GLY A 144 -23.25 20.89 -4.23
C GLY A 144 -22.65 19.57 -3.71
N GLY A 145 -22.31 19.54 -2.42
CA GLY A 145 -22.03 18.36 -1.60
C GLY A 145 -20.54 18.05 -1.41
N ALA A 146 -20.18 17.62 -0.20
CA ALA A 146 -18.79 17.29 0.14
C ALA A 146 -18.36 15.93 -0.44
N ASP A 147 -17.15 15.85 -1.01
CA ASP A 147 -16.52 14.58 -1.43
C ASP A 147 -15.82 13.89 -0.25
N ASP A 148 -15.66 12.56 -0.33
CA ASP A 148 -15.03 11.77 0.75
C ASP A 148 -13.62 12.27 1.10
N GLY A 149 -12.89 12.78 0.10
CA GLY A 149 -11.56 13.36 0.29
C GLY A 149 -11.59 14.61 1.18
N GLU A 150 -12.56 15.50 0.95
CA GLU A 150 -12.72 16.76 1.67
C GLU A 150 -13.26 16.53 3.09
N ILE A 151 -14.19 15.58 3.25
CA ILE A 151 -14.76 15.20 4.55
C ILE A 151 -13.68 14.65 5.48
N GLN A 152 -12.85 13.72 4.98
CA GLN A 152 -11.74 13.17 5.77
C GLN A 152 -10.69 14.23 6.09
N ALA A 153 -10.38 15.12 5.15
CA ALA A 153 -9.46 16.23 5.38
C ALA A 153 -9.96 17.16 6.49
N LEU A 154 -11.26 17.48 6.48
CA LEU A 154 -11.89 18.30 7.51
C LEU A 154 -11.90 17.58 8.86
N ALA A 155 -12.29 16.30 8.89
CA ALA A 155 -12.30 15.49 10.11
C ALA A 155 -10.91 15.40 10.75
N LEU A 156 -9.86 15.16 9.96
CA LEU A 156 -8.48 15.15 10.43
C LEU A 156 -8.06 16.50 11.02
N ALA A 157 -8.50 17.61 10.42
CA ALA A 157 -8.15 18.95 10.85
C ALA A 157 -8.95 19.45 12.08
N THR A 158 -10.10 18.85 12.41
CA THR A 158 -11.03 19.40 13.43
C THR A 158 -11.48 18.41 14.51
N CYS A 159 -11.62 17.12 14.22
CA CYS A 159 -12.16 16.14 15.16
C CYS A 159 -11.11 15.70 16.18
N ARG A 160 -11.51 15.59 17.45
CA ARG A 160 -10.69 15.01 18.54
C ARG A 160 -11.22 13.66 18.98
N THR A 161 -12.50 13.42 18.78
CA THR A 161 -13.24 12.23 19.19
C THR A 161 -14.07 11.65 18.05
N VAL A 162 -14.48 10.39 18.18
CA VAL A 162 -15.48 9.75 17.32
C VAL A 162 -16.80 10.55 17.32
N ASP A 163 -17.19 11.12 18.46
CA ASP A 163 -18.39 11.94 18.58
C ASP A 163 -18.27 13.28 17.81
N ASP A 164 -17.08 13.89 17.76
CA ASP A 164 -16.85 15.07 16.91
C ASP A 164 -17.07 14.76 15.43
N PHE A 165 -16.74 13.54 14.99
CA PHE A 165 -17.00 13.12 13.62
C PHE A 165 -18.50 12.92 13.37
N GLN A 166 -19.24 12.41 14.35
CA GLN A 166 -20.69 12.35 14.25
C GLN A 166 -21.30 13.75 14.11
N ILE A 167 -20.84 14.72 14.90
CA ILE A 167 -21.27 16.13 14.80
C ILE A 167 -20.93 16.71 13.43
N LEU A 168 -19.77 16.36 12.87
CA LEU A 168 -19.41 16.75 11.50
C LEU A 168 -20.41 16.18 10.48
N LEU A 169 -20.77 14.90 10.59
CA LEU A 169 -21.77 14.28 9.71
C LEU A 169 -23.16 14.94 9.85
N ASP A 170 -23.59 15.25 11.07
CA ASP A 170 -24.84 15.99 11.33
C ASP A 170 -24.83 17.35 10.63
N SER A 171 -23.70 18.06 10.65
CA SER A 171 -23.57 19.36 9.98
C SER A 171 -23.71 19.25 8.46
N LEU A 172 -23.20 18.16 7.87
CA LEU A 172 -23.33 17.88 6.44
C LEU A 172 -24.76 17.49 6.05
N ASP A 173 -25.45 16.72 6.91
CA ASP A 173 -26.86 16.34 6.71
C ASP A 173 -27.79 17.55 6.69
N ASN A 174 -27.48 18.56 7.51
CA ASN A 174 -28.24 19.81 7.58
C ASN A 174 -27.81 20.85 6.52
N ALA A 175 -26.84 20.54 5.66
CA ALA A 175 -26.28 21.45 4.66
C ALA A 175 -26.41 20.87 3.24
N GLU A 176 -25.28 20.65 2.56
CA GLU A 176 -25.26 20.21 1.15
C GLU A 176 -25.30 18.70 0.97
N GLY A 177 -25.18 17.93 2.05
CA GLY A 177 -25.05 16.48 2.02
C GLY A 177 -23.72 15.99 1.46
N ARG A 178 -23.65 14.68 1.24
CA ARG A 178 -22.46 13.96 0.77
C ARG A 178 -22.65 13.44 -0.65
N THR A 179 -21.65 13.65 -1.50
CA THR A 179 -21.71 13.27 -2.93
C THR A 179 -21.46 11.78 -3.17
N ARG A 180 -20.85 11.10 -2.19
CA ARG A 180 -20.56 9.67 -2.19
C ARG A 180 -21.20 9.04 -0.96
N ASN A 181 -21.63 7.80 -1.13
CA ASN A 181 -22.01 6.97 0.00
C ASN A 181 -20.75 6.22 0.43
N SER A 182 -20.48 6.15 1.72
CA SER A 182 -19.22 5.64 2.24
C SER A 182 -19.38 4.96 3.60
N ASN A 183 -18.54 3.97 3.86
CA ASN A 183 -18.30 3.46 5.20
C ASN A 183 -17.04 4.16 5.73
N TYR A 184 -17.15 4.95 6.80
CA TYR A 184 -16.01 5.58 7.47
C TYR A 184 -15.70 4.86 8.76
N GLY A 185 -14.51 4.25 8.86
CA GLY A 185 -14.00 3.75 10.14
C GLY A 185 -13.26 4.85 10.89
N THR A 186 -13.53 5.01 12.19
CA THR A 186 -12.82 5.96 13.05
C THR A 186 -12.45 5.36 14.40
N PHE A 187 -11.35 5.85 14.97
CA PHE A 187 -11.07 5.72 16.40
C PHE A 187 -10.49 7.02 16.94
N ASP A 188 -10.47 7.16 18.27
CA ASP A 188 -9.78 8.24 18.96
C ASP A 188 -8.91 7.76 20.13
N ALA A 189 -8.13 8.67 20.70
CA ALA A 189 -7.25 8.38 21.84
C ALA A 189 -7.99 8.22 23.18
N PHE A 190 -9.29 8.47 23.22
CA PHE A 190 -10.14 8.37 24.41
C PHE A 190 -10.91 7.04 24.46
N GLY A 191 -10.65 6.13 23.52
CA GLY A 191 -11.26 4.80 23.47
C GLY A 191 -12.48 4.71 22.57
N GLY A 192 -12.90 5.80 21.92
CA GLY A 192 -13.93 5.77 20.90
C GLY A 192 -13.47 4.97 19.68
N ALA A 193 -14.33 4.09 19.18
CA ALA A 193 -14.12 3.34 17.94
C ALA A 193 -15.47 3.02 17.30
N ALA A 194 -15.77 3.61 16.14
CA ALA A 194 -17.01 3.37 15.43
C ALA A 194 -16.85 3.37 13.90
N MET A 195 -17.79 2.73 13.21
CA MET A 195 -17.94 2.81 11.76
C MET A 195 -19.24 3.49 11.39
N PHE A 196 -19.17 4.48 10.50
CA PHE A 196 -20.32 5.24 10.01
C PHE A 196 -20.63 4.85 8.58
N GLU A 197 -21.81 4.28 8.35
CA GLU A 197 -22.32 3.99 7.02
C GLU A 197 -23.16 5.17 6.55
N THR A 198 -22.63 5.94 5.61
CA THR A 198 -23.15 7.26 5.25
C THR A 198 -23.81 7.23 3.86
N GLY A 199 -25.08 7.67 3.81
CA GLY A 199 -25.76 8.07 2.58
C GLY A 199 -25.61 9.58 2.33
N GLY A 200 -26.36 10.13 1.37
CA GLY A 200 -26.27 11.55 1.03
C GLY A 200 -26.66 12.52 2.15
N PHE A 201 -27.69 12.19 2.94
CA PHE A 201 -28.26 13.05 4.01
C PHE A 201 -28.65 12.27 5.27
N GLN A 202 -28.04 11.10 5.45
CA GLN A 202 -28.24 10.24 6.62
C GLN A 202 -27.00 9.38 6.84
N TYR A 203 -26.85 8.86 8.05
CA TYR A 203 -25.83 7.88 8.37
C TYR A 203 -26.32 6.89 9.43
N PHE A 204 -25.61 5.77 9.54
CA PHE A 204 -25.80 4.76 10.59
C PHE A 204 -24.47 4.55 11.29
N ARG A 205 -24.45 4.81 12.61
CA ARG A 205 -23.28 4.58 13.47
C ARG A 205 -23.30 3.15 14.00
N HIS A 206 -22.16 2.48 13.93
CA HIS A 206 -21.92 1.15 14.49
C HIS A 206 -20.69 1.23 15.38
N ASP A 207 -20.86 1.23 16.69
CA ASP A 207 -19.74 1.25 17.63
C ASP A 207 -19.09 -0.14 17.72
N ALA A 208 -17.75 -0.17 17.73
CA ALA A 208 -17.01 -1.42 17.80
C ALA A 208 -17.22 -2.16 19.13
N VAL A 209 -17.58 -1.43 20.20
CA VAL A 209 -17.92 -2.02 21.51
C VAL A 209 -19.21 -2.84 21.49
N ASP A 210 -20.12 -2.55 20.54
CA ASP A 210 -21.38 -3.28 20.38
C ASP A 210 -21.21 -4.54 19.51
N ALA A 211 -20.05 -4.69 18.85
CA ALA A 211 -19.73 -5.90 18.10
C ALA A 211 -19.26 -7.01 19.06
N PRO A 212 -19.78 -8.25 18.97
CA PRO A 212 -19.43 -9.34 19.90
C PRO A 212 -17.92 -9.60 20.03
N ASP A 213 -17.21 -9.51 18.91
CA ASP A 213 -15.76 -9.74 18.82
C ASP A 213 -14.96 -8.43 18.83
N GLY A 214 -15.60 -7.28 19.07
CA GLY A 214 -14.95 -5.97 19.16
C GLY A 214 -14.41 -5.38 17.86
N PHE A 215 -14.79 -5.92 16.70
CA PHE A 215 -14.35 -5.44 15.38
C PHE A 215 -15.49 -5.34 14.35
N LEU A 216 -15.27 -4.51 13.34
CA LEU A 216 -16.18 -4.23 12.22
C LEU A 216 -15.40 -4.32 10.90
N VAL A 217 -15.98 -4.93 9.87
CA VAL A 217 -15.37 -5.05 8.53
C VAL A 217 -16.35 -4.52 7.48
N ARG A 218 -15.85 -3.80 6.47
CA ARG A 218 -16.62 -3.41 5.29
C ARG A 218 -15.80 -3.59 4.02
N SER A 219 -16.48 -3.91 2.94
CA SER A 219 -15.94 -3.72 1.59
C SER A 219 -16.68 -2.56 0.93
N ASN A 220 -17.24 -2.73 -0.26
CA ASN A 220 -17.91 -1.65 -0.98
C ASN A 220 -19.43 -1.65 -0.86
N TYR A 221 -19.89 -2.14 0.27
CA TYR A 221 -21.30 -2.13 0.65
C TYR A 221 -21.40 -1.88 2.15
N SER A 222 -22.60 -1.52 2.58
CA SER A 222 -22.98 -1.22 3.95
C SER A 222 -24.02 -2.22 4.42
N TYR A 223 -23.99 -2.60 5.69
CA TYR A 223 -24.96 -3.50 6.30
C TYR A 223 -26.34 -2.86 6.48
N SER A 224 -26.40 -1.53 6.61
CA SER A 224 -27.65 -0.75 6.60
C SER A 224 -28.16 -0.44 5.20
N GLY A 225 -27.49 -0.94 4.15
CA GLY A 225 -27.91 -0.76 2.76
C GLY A 225 -28.85 -1.86 2.26
N ASN A 226 -29.47 -1.64 1.10
CA ASN A 226 -30.42 -2.56 0.50
C ASN A 226 -29.74 -3.71 -0.27
N GLY A 227 -30.50 -4.75 -0.64
CA GLY A 227 -30.06 -5.77 -1.62
C GLY A 227 -29.00 -6.73 -1.11
N LEU A 228 -28.83 -6.85 0.22
CA LEU A 228 -27.90 -7.79 0.85
C LEU A 228 -28.31 -9.25 0.63
N GLU A 229 -29.60 -9.49 0.39
CA GLU A 229 -30.14 -10.80 0.01
C GLU A 229 -29.64 -11.28 -1.36
N ASN A 230 -29.19 -10.38 -2.24
CA ASN A 230 -28.66 -10.72 -3.55
C ASN A 230 -27.17 -10.35 -3.67
N ARG A 231 -26.32 -11.21 -3.06
CA ARG A 231 -24.86 -11.04 -3.01
C ARG A 231 -24.19 -10.81 -4.36
N GLY A 232 -24.76 -11.31 -5.45
CA GLY A 232 -24.23 -11.10 -6.82
C GLY A 232 -24.26 -9.63 -7.28
N ASN A 233 -25.09 -8.80 -6.64
CA ASN A 233 -25.19 -7.37 -6.92
C ASN A 233 -24.26 -6.51 -6.05
N SER A 234 -23.77 -7.06 -4.94
CA SER A 234 -22.88 -6.36 -3.99
C SER A 234 -21.44 -6.32 -4.50
N TRP A 235 -20.75 -5.21 -4.23
CA TRP A 235 -19.36 -5.00 -4.64
C TRP A 235 -18.43 -5.41 -3.50
N GLY A 236 -17.49 -6.31 -3.78
CA GLY A 236 -16.55 -6.84 -2.79
C GLY A 236 -17.06 -7.80 -1.70
N PRO A 237 -18.14 -8.60 -1.87
CA PRO A 237 -18.57 -9.53 -0.82
C PRO A 237 -17.48 -10.56 -0.47
N ASN A 238 -16.69 -11.01 -1.44
CA ASN A 238 -15.64 -12.01 -1.18
C ASN A 238 -14.46 -11.44 -0.39
N ARG A 239 -14.08 -10.18 -0.67
CA ARG A 239 -13.05 -9.46 0.09
C ARG A 239 -13.51 -9.24 1.53
N HIS A 240 -14.77 -8.84 1.68
CA HIS A 240 -15.39 -8.71 2.98
C HIS A 240 -15.34 -10.03 3.76
N ASP A 241 -15.89 -11.11 3.21
CA ASP A 241 -15.99 -12.39 3.92
C ASP A 241 -14.61 -12.96 4.28
N ARG A 242 -13.64 -12.78 3.37
CA ARG A 242 -12.26 -13.17 3.64
C ARG A 242 -11.63 -12.35 4.76
N ALA A 243 -11.78 -11.03 4.72
CA ALA A 243 -11.28 -10.14 5.77
C ALA A 243 -11.96 -10.43 7.12
N PHE A 244 -13.29 -10.61 7.13
CA PHE A 244 -14.05 -10.96 8.32
C PHE A 244 -13.57 -12.28 8.93
N LYS A 245 -13.38 -13.32 8.11
CA LYS A 245 -12.83 -14.61 8.59
C LYS A 245 -11.45 -14.44 9.21
N LEU A 246 -10.55 -13.70 8.55
CA LEU A 246 -9.19 -13.45 9.05
C LEU A 246 -9.19 -12.69 10.38
N PHE A 247 -10.05 -11.67 10.50
CA PHE A 247 -10.20 -10.91 11.76
C PHE A 247 -10.80 -11.79 12.86
N SER A 248 -11.88 -12.53 12.58
CA SER A 248 -12.51 -13.43 13.54
C SER A 248 -11.52 -14.49 14.04
N ASP A 249 -10.75 -15.13 13.15
CA ASP A 249 -9.72 -16.10 13.54
C ASP A 249 -8.64 -15.47 14.43
N ALA A 250 -8.23 -14.24 14.11
CA ALA A 250 -7.20 -13.53 14.85
C ALA A 250 -7.67 -13.05 16.23
N VAL A 251 -8.93 -12.63 16.37
CA VAL A 251 -9.53 -12.32 17.68
C VAL A 251 -9.67 -13.59 18.51
N ASN A 252 -10.24 -14.66 17.94
CA ASN A 252 -10.41 -15.94 18.63
C ASN A 252 -9.08 -16.56 19.08
N GLY A 253 -8.01 -16.37 18.31
CA GLY A 253 -6.68 -16.81 18.67
C GLY A 253 -5.85 -15.81 19.49
N ASN A 254 -6.40 -14.64 19.83
CA ASN A 254 -5.71 -13.56 20.52
C ASN A 254 -4.39 -13.13 19.84
N PHE A 255 -4.43 -12.96 18.51
CA PHE A 255 -3.31 -12.51 17.68
C PHE A 255 -3.70 -11.43 16.66
N LEU A 256 -4.84 -10.74 16.84
CA LEU A 256 -5.19 -9.58 16.00
C LEU A 256 -4.27 -8.39 16.32
N THR A 257 -3.13 -8.36 15.64
CA THR A 257 -2.12 -7.29 15.78
C THR A 257 -1.90 -6.57 14.44
N TYR A 258 -1.25 -5.40 14.48
CA TYR A 258 -0.87 -4.69 13.26
C TYR A 258 0.08 -5.53 12.40
N GLU A 259 0.97 -6.35 12.99
CA GLU A 259 1.84 -7.27 12.26
C GLU A 259 1.02 -8.32 11.50
N PHE A 260 -0.01 -8.88 12.13
CA PHE A 260 -0.89 -9.83 11.47
C PHE A 260 -1.65 -9.19 10.30
N ILE A 261 -2.24 -8.01 10.51
CA ILE A 261 -2.92 -7.27 9.45
C ILE A 261 -1.97 -7.04 8.28
N ILE A 262 -0.78 -6.49 8.55
CA ILE A 262 0.19 -6.12 7.53
C ILE A 262 0.73 -7.36 6.80
N GLN A 263 1.15 -8.43 7.48
CA GLN A 263 1.75 -9.57 6.78
C GLN A 263 0.72 -10.46 6.10
N TRP A 264 -0.47 -10.64 6.68
CA TRP A 264 -1.40 -11.70 6.29
C TRP A 264 -2.72 -11.21 5.71
N VAL A 265 -3.26 -10.10 6.21
CA VAL A 265 -4.55 -9.59 5.74
C VAL A 265 -4.39 -8.77 4.46
N ILE A 266 -3.55 -7.73 4.50
CA ILE A 266 -3.45 -6.77 3.38
C ILE A 266 -2.87 -7.43 2.13
N ARG A 267 -2.14 -8.53 2.31
CA ARG A 267 -1.48 -9.36 1.29
C ARG A 267 -2.27 -10.64 0.97
N ASN A 268 -3.50 -10.78 1.47
CA ASN A 268 -4.25 -12.01 1.26
C ASN A 268 -4.66 -12.16 -0.22
N LEU A 269 -4.22 -13.25 -0.84
CA LEU A 269 -4.47 -13.56 -2.24
C LEU A 269 -5.62 -14.54 -2.44
N ASN A 270 -6.35 -14.95 -1.40
CA ASN A 270 -7.34 -16.01 -1.55
C ASN A 270 -8.44 -15.59 -2.55
N ALA A 271 -8.56 -16.33 -3.65
CA ALA A 271 -9.51 -16.02 -4.72
C ALA A 271 -10.85 -16.68 -4.43
N VAL A 272 -11.91 -16.08 -4.98
CA VAL A 272 -13.31 -16.41 -4.70
C VAL A 272 -13.64 -17.87 -4.97
N ASP A 273 -13.14 -18.40 -6.08
CA ASP A 273 -13.49 -19.73 -6.59
C ASP A 273 -12.50 -20.81 -6.13
N MET A 274 -11.67 -20.48 -5.13
CA MET A 274 -10.71 -21.40 -4.53
C MET A 274 -11.02 -21.57 -3.05
N ASP A 275 -11.23 -22.82 -2.61
CA ASP A 275 -11.49 -23.17 -1.22
C ASP A 275 -10.21 -23.14 -0.37
N GLY A 276 -9.61 -21.95 -0.28
CA GLY A 276 -8.31 -21.77 0.33
C GLY A 276 -7.18 -22.49 -0.42
N TYR A 277 -5.98 -21.95 -0.33
CA TYR A 277 -4.79 -22.62 -0.83
C TYR A 277 -3.57 -22.06 -0.11
N GLU A 278 -2.54 -22.89 -0.04
CA GLU A 278 -1.25 -22.48 0.47
C GLU A 278 -0.49 -21.67 -0.57
N LEU A 279 0.33 -20.73 -0.10
CA LEU A 279 1.29 -20.04 -0.94
C LEU A 279 2.65 -20.76 -0.86
N PRO A 280 3.32 -21.02 -2.00
CA PRO A 280 2.86 -20.75 -3.36
C PRO A 280 1.71 -21.68 -3.80
N PHE A 281 0.82 -21.16 -4.64
CA PHE A 281 -0.26 -21.93 -5.24
C PHE A 281 0.29 -23.03 -6.14
N ARG A 282 -0.04 -24.30 -5.86
CA ARG A 282 0.48 -25.47 -6.59
C ARG A 282 -0.55 -26.11 -7.50
N ASN A 283 -1.29 -25.29 -8.23
CA ASN A 283 -2.26 -25.78 -9.20
C ASN A 283 -2.38 -24.81 -10.38
N TYR A 284 -3.25 -25.16 -11.32
CA TYR A 284 -3.69 -24.30 -12.40
C TYR A 284 -5.01 -23.64 -12.00
N TYR A 285 -5.16 -22.37 -12.36
CA TYR A 285 -6.44 -21.67 -12.30
C TYR A 285 -6.91 -21.39 -13.74
N GLU A 286 -7.99 -22.05 -14.14
CA GLU A 286 -8.52 -21.98 -15.52
C GLU A 286 -7.41 -22.20 -16.57
N ASN A 287 -7.19 -21.22 -17.47
CA ASN A 287 -6.20 -21.27 -18.55
C ASN A 287 -4.88 -20.56 -18.18
N GLN A 288 -4.69 -20.19 -16.92
CA GLN A 288 -3.47 -19.51 -16.48
C GLN A 288 -2.30 -20.50 -16.32
N PRO A 289 -1.04 -20.04 -16.43
CA PRO A 289 0.10 -20.90 -16.17
C PRO A 289 0.11 -21.43 -14.72
N PHE A 290 0.86 -22.50 -14.46
CA PHE A 290 0.95 -23.11 -13.13
C PHE A 290 1.38 -22.09 -12.05
N GLY A 291 0.67 -22.05 -10.92
CA GLY A 291 0.96 -21.15 -9.81
C GLY A 291 0.55 -19.69 -10.03
N TRP A 292 -0.30 -19.44 -11.02
CA TRP A 292 -0.93 -18.15 -11.24
C TRP A 292 -2.35 -18.14 -10.70
N ILE A 293 -2.72 -17.02 -10.08
CA ILE A 293 -4.03 -16.82 -9.45
C ILE A 293 -4.62 -15.48 -9.88
N PRO A 294 -5.95 -15.36 -10.03
CA PRO A 294 -6.58 -14.08 -10.32
C PRO A 294 -6.48 -13.14 -9.12
N ASN A 295 -6.25 -11.85 -9.38
CA ASN A 295 -6.13 -10.84 -8.33
C ASN A 295 -7.20 -9.73 -8.40
N GLY A 296 -8.28 -9.97 -9.15
CA GLY A 296 -9.37 -9.01 -9.30
C GLY A 296 -10.35 -8.98 -8.12
N ARG A 297 -10.45 -10.08 -7.36
CA ARG A 297 -11.46 -10.26 -6.29
C ARG A 297 -10.87 -10.68 -4.93
N THR A 298 -9.55 -10.65 -4.81
CA THR A 298 -8.77 -10.93 -3.60
C THR A 298 -8.71 -9.69 -2.70
N VAL A 299 -8.34 -9.81 -1.42
CA VAL A 299 -8.15 -8.63 -0.55
C VAL A 299 -6.98 -7.77 -1.06
N CYS A 300 -5.86 -8.42 -1.43
CA CYS A 300 -4.75 -7.77 -2.14
C CYS A 300 -5.00 -7.83 -3.64
N ARG A 301 -5.49 -6.74 -4.22
CA ARG A 301 -5.88 -6.69 -5.63
C ARG A 301 -4.73 -6.24 -6.51
N GLY A 302 -4.87 -6.49 -7.81
CA GLY A 302 -4.08 -5.83 -8.84
C GLY A 302 -4.21 -4.30 -8.80
N THR A 303 -5.25 -3.73 -8.21
CA THR A 303 -5.47 -2.28 -8.10
C THR A 303 -5.21 -1.70 -6.71
N THR A 304 -4.78 -2.50 -5.74
CA THR A 304 -4.41 -1.96 -4.43
C THR A 304 -3.21 -1.05 -4.62
N ALA A 305 -3.41 0.26 -4.44
CA ALA A 305 -2.40 1.27 -4.74
C ALA A 305 -1.63 1.70 -3.48
N SER A 306 -2.27 1.60 -2.33
CA SER A 306 -1.72 1.90 -1.02
C SER A 306 -2.51 1.19 0.06
N VAL A 307 -1.91 1.08 1.24
CA VAL A 307 -2.56 0.56 2.43
C VAL A 307 -2.29 1.52 3.59
N PHE A 308 -3.34 1.75 4.37
CA PHE A 308 -3.28 2.48 5.62
C PHE A 308 -3.60 1.50 6.75
N VAL A 309 -2.70 1.41 7.73
CA VAL A 309 -2.97 0.76 9.01
C VAL A 309 -2.59 1.75 10.10
N ALA A 310 -3.52 2.12 10.97
CA ALA A 310 -3.24 2.94 12.15
C ALA A 310 -3.42 2.11 13.41
N GLN A 311 -2.48 2.25 14.34
CA GLN A 311 -2.58 1.72 15.68
C GLN A 311 -2.70 2.90 16.64
N GLY A 312 -3.85 2.99 17.31
CA GLY A 312 -4.13 4.00 18.32
C GLY A 312 -3.33 3.77 19.59
N VAL A 313 -3.84 4.31 20.69
CA VAL A 313 -3.20 4.24 22.01
C VAL A 313 -4.15 3.61 23.03
N ARG A 314 -3.62 3.15 24.16
CA ARG A 314 -4.47 2.74 25.28
C ARG A 314 -5.05 3.96 25.97
N GLU A 315 -6.15 3.77 26.69
CA GLU A 315 -6.66 4.79 27.60
C GLU A 315 -5.54 5.24 28.56
N GLY A 316 -5.33 6.56 28.65
CA GLY A 316 -4.28 7.17 29.47
C GLY A 316 -2.88 7.23 28.84
N GLU A 317 -2.64 6.61 27.67
CA GLU A 317 -1.40 6.83 26.92
C GLU A 317 -1.45 8.16 26.14
N THR A 318 -0.30 8.79 25.94
CA THR A 318 -0.21 10.00 25.11
C THR A 318 -0.59 9.68 23.65
N PRO A 319 -1.46 10.48 22.99
CA PRO A 319 -1.81 10.32 21.58
C PRO A 319 -0.60 10.32 20.63
N ASP A 320 0.52 10.90 21.06
CA ASP A 320 1.78 10.92 20.31
C ASP A 320 2.32 9.53 19.98
N LYS A 321 1.90 8.50 20.74
CA LYS A 321 2.26 7.11 20.47
C LYS A 321 1.44 6.46 19.35
N THR A 322 0.44 7.13 18.80
CA THR A 322 -0.34 6.63 17.66
C THR A 322 0.59 6.47 16.46
N ILE A 323 0.62 5.27 15.88
CA ILE A 323 1.46 4.95 14.72
C ILE A 323 0.58 4.82 13.49
N ILE A 324 0.96 5.49 12.40
CA ILE A 324 0.54 5.08 11.06
C ILE A 324 1.61 4.11 10.53
N TRP A 325 1.21 2.87 10.31
CA TRP A 325 1.96 1.89 9.54
C TRP A 325 1.69 2.14 8.06
N ALA A 326 2.52 2.98 7.47
CA ALA A 326 2.34 3.54 6.13
C ALA A 326 2.85 2.59 5.05
N LEU A 327 2.01 2.33 4.04
CA LEU A 327 2.38 1.55 2.87
C LEU A 327 1.93 2.29 1.59
N THR A 328 2.83 3.13 1.05
CA THR A 328 2.63 3.77 -0.26
C THR A 328 3.05 2.81 -1.37
N GLY A 329 2.12 2.02 -1.89
CA GLY A 329 2.40 1.03 -2.94
C GLY A 329 1.52 -0.21 -2.82
N ASN A 330 1.62 -1.10 -3.81
CA ASN A 330 0.86 -2.34 -3.81
C ASN A 330 1.47 -3.36 -2.83
N PRO A 331 0.65 -4.11 -2.05
CA PRO A 331 1.12 -5.08 -1.05
C PRO A 331 2.02 -6.21 -1.56
N TYR A 332 2.05 -6.50 -2.87
CA TYR A 332 3.03 -7.41 -3.45
C TYR A 332 4.47 -6.95 -3.17
N GLY A 333 4.71 -5.64 -3.17
CA GLY A 333 6.06 -5.05 -3.20
C GLY A 333 6.36 -3.99 -2.16
N VAL A 334 5.35 -3.43 -1.51
CA VAL A 334 5.56 -2.39 -0.50
C VAL A 334 5.91 -3.02 0.85
N ILE A 335 6.77 -2.35 1.61
CA ILE A 335 7.16 -2.70 2.97
C ILE A 335 6.70 -1.55 3.87
N THR A 336 6.14 -1.89 5.03
CA THR A 336 5.65 -0.88 5.97
C THR A 336 6.77 -0.02 6.56
N THR A 337 6.43 1.25 6.82
CA THR A 337 7.25 2.21 7.57
C THR A 337 6.37 2.87 8.64
N PRO A 338 6.94 3.28 9.78
CA PRO A 338 6.19 4.00 10.80
C PRO A 338 6.14 5.50 10.47
N LEU A 339 4.99 6.15 10.68
CA LEU A 339 4.86 7.60 10.70
C LEU A 339 4.19 8.04 12.01
N TRP A 340 4.69 9.12 12.60
CA TRP A 340 4.07 9.79 13.74
C TRP A 340 3.73 11.22 13.37
N VAL A 341 2.49 11.64 13.63
CA VAL A 341 2.09 13.05 13.41
C VAL A 341 2.98 13.99 14.23
N ARG A 342 3.36 13.58 15.44
CA ARG A 342 4.26 14.32 16.33
C ARG A 342 5.66 14.57 15.74
N ALA A 343 6.10 13.79 14.75
CA ALA A 343 7.36 14.04 14.05
C ALA A 343 7.35 15.37 13.27
N GLY A 344 6.18 15.96 13.00
CA GLY A 344 6.08 17.26 12.32
C GLY A 344 6.39 17.22 10.83
N SER A 345 6.63 16.05 10.26
CA SER A 345 6.95 15.84 8.85
C SER A 345 6.65 14.40 8.42
N VAL A 346 6.67 14.17 7.11
CA VAL A 346 6.65 12.82 6.50
C VAL A 346 7.97 12.62 5.76
N PRO A 347 8.60 11.42 5.81
CA PRO A 347 9.82 11.13 5.05
C PRO A 347 9.65 11.38 3.56
N LEU A 348 10.69 11.88 2.90
CA LEU A 348 10.70 12.17 1.46
C LEU A 348 10.38 10.93 0.61
N GLU A 349 10.67 9.74 1.14
CA GLU A 349 10.36 8.46 0.52
C GLU A 349 8.85 8.22 0.33
N HIS A 350 8.00 8.88 1.12
CA HIS A 350 6.53 8.89 0.98
C HIS A 350 5.96 10.13 0.27
N ASN A 351 6.73 11.20 0.11
CA ASN A 351 6.27 12.48 -0.44
C ASN A 351 7.36 13.09 -1.35
N GLY A 352 7.61 12.45 -2.49
CA GLY A 352 8.61 12.90 -3.45
C GLY A 352 8.11 14.06 -4.31
N GLN A 353 9.01 14.71 -5.06
CA GLN A 353 8.62 15.84 -5.92
C GLN A 353 7.63 15.44 -7.05
N VAL A 354 7.71 14.20 -7.53
CA VAL A 354 6.86 13.67 -8.61
C VAL A 354 6.03 12.45 -8.12
N SER A 355 6.63 11.62 -7.27
CA SER A 355 6.02 10.41 -6.72
C SER A 355 6.82 9.93 -5.51
N SER A 356 6.16 9.21 -4.61
CA SER A 356 6.82 8.47 -3.53
C SER A 356 7.83 7.45 -4.07
N ARG A 357 9.07 7.48 -3.56
CA ARG A 357 10.12 6.52 -3.86
C ARG A 357 9.70 5.08 -3.51
N LEU A 358 9.07 4.91 -2.34
CA LEU A 358 8.50 3.62 -1.90
C LEU A 358 7.40 3.13 -2.85
N CYS A 359 6.54 4.04 -3.31
CA CYS A 359 5.49 3.71 -4.27
C CYS A 359 6.07 3.26 -5.61
N ASN A 360 7.13 3.90 -6.08
CA ASN A 360 7.83 3.50 -7.30
C ASN A 360 8.44 2.10 -7.15
N ALA A 361 9.19 1.88 -6.08
CA ALA A 361 9.85 0.60 -5.82
C ALA A 361 8.83 -0.56 -5.70
N ALA A 362 7.70 -0.33 -5.03
CA ALA A 362 6.63 -1.32 -4.91
C ALA A 362 5.92 -1.59 -6.26
N ARG A 363 5.80 -0.57 -7.13
CA ARG A 363 5.21 -0.74 -8.47
C ARG A 363 6.10 -1.60 -9.38
N ASP A 364 7.41 -1.48 -9.26
CA ASP A 364 8.34 -2.36 -9.96
C ASP A 364 8.12 -3.82 -9.54
N VAL A 365 8.11 -4.11 -8.23
CA VAL A 365 7.84 -5.47 -7.72
C VAL A 365 6.49 -5.99 -8.21
N LYS A 366 5.44 -5.17 -8.16
CA LYS A 366 4.11 -5.55 -8.68
C LYS A 366 4.14 -5.89 -10.17
N SER A 367 4.82 -5.10 -11.00
CA SER A 367 4.87 -5.34 -12.46
C SER A 367 5.61 -6.66 -12.78
N TRP A 368 6.59 -7.02 -11.94
CA TRP A 368 7.21 -8.33 -11.99
C TRP A 368 6.34 -9.44 -11.41
N VAL A 369 5.50 -9.21 -10.40
CA VAL A 369 4.65 -10.28 -9.85
C VAL A 369 3.43 -10.57 -10.73
N THR A 370 2.91 -9.56 -11.43
CA THR A 370 1.57 -9.61 -12.04
C THR A 370 1.60 -9.51 -13.56
N ILE A 371 0.76 -10.30 -14.24
CA ILE A 371 0.52 -10.28 -15.69
C ILE A 371 -0.96 -10.57 -15.91
N GLY A 372 -1.63 -9.76 -16.75
CA GLY A 372 -2.99 -10.04 -17.22
C GLY A 372 -4.03 -10.21 -16.10
N GLY A 373 -3.96 -9.42 -15.03
CA GLY A 373 -4.90 -9.53 -13.89
C GLY A 373 -4.66 -10.75 -12.99
N CYS A 374 -3.53 -11.45 -13.18
CA CYS A 374 -3.12 -12.58 -12.35
C CYS A 374 -1.79 -12.28 -11.65
N ALA A 375 -1.57 -12.91 -10.50
CA ALA A 375 -0.31 -12.88 -9.75
C ALA A 375 0.38 -14.25 -9.83
N ASN A 376 1.69 -14.25 -10.04
CA ASN A 376 2.52 -15.45 -9.96
C ASN A 376 2.96 -15.65 -8.51
N THR A 377 2.42 -16.67 -7.83
CA THR A 377 2.71 -16.88 -6.41
C THR A 377 4.13 -17.37 -6.14
N PHE A 378 4.77 -18.03 -7.12
CA PHE A 378 6.17 -18.49 -7.00
C PHE A 378 7.19 -17.35 -7.04
N ARG A 379 6.81 -16.20 -7.60
CA ARG A 379 7.60 -14.95 -7.52
C ARG A 379 7.57 -14.35 -6.11
N LEU A 380 6.51 -14.61 -5.36
CA LEU A 380 6.32 -14.12 -4.01
C LEU A 380 6.97 -15.02 -2.97
N CYS A 381 6.73 -16.33 -3.02
CA CYS A 381 7.34 -17.29 -2.10
C CYS A 381 7.54 -18.64 -2.80
N ASN A 382 8.58 -19.39 -2.41
CA ASN A 382 8.85 -20.69 -3.02
C ASN A 382 9.67 -21.61 -2.11
N ASP A 383 9.81 -22.87 -2.52
CA ASP A 383 10.52 -23.91 -1.75
C ASP A 383 12.01 -23.62 -1.52
N SER A 384 12.60 -22.73 -2.32
CA SER A 384 13.99 -22.31 -2.18
C SER A 384 14.15 -21.06 -1.30
N ASN A 385 13.05 -20.50 -0.76
CA ASN A 385 13.03 -19.24 -0.01
C ASN A 385 13.66 -18.06 -0.77
N THR A 386 13.49 -18.01 -2.10
CA THR A 386 14.03 -16.95 -2.95
C THR A 386 12.99 -15.97 -3.46
N GLY A 387 11.72 -16.17 -3.10
CA GLY A 387 10.64 -15.27 -3.45
C GLY A 387 10.75 -13.92 -2.74
N TYR A 388 10.07 -12.91 -3.28
CA TYR A 388 10.11 -11.57 -2.70
C TYR A 388 9.61 -11.54 -1.25
N TRP A 389 8.52 -12.23 -0.93
CA TRP A 389 7.97 -12.34 0.43
C TRP A 389 8.84 -13.17 1.36
N ASP A 390 9.57 -14.17 0.86
CA ASP A 390 10.52 -14.95 1.66
C ASP A 390 11.61 -14.05 2.26
N TRP A 391 12.06 -13.04 1.50
CA TRP A 391 12.99 -12.01 1.97
C TRP A 391 12.30 -10.88 2.75
N MET A 392 11.19 -10.36 2.22
CA MET A 392 10.51 -9.19 2.74
C MET A 392 9.92 -9.43 4.13
N PHE A 393 9.31 -10.59 4.38
CA PHE A 393 8.59 -10.85 5.63
C PHE A 393 9.53 -10.83 6.85
N PRO A 394 10.70 -11.48 6.84
CA PRO A 394 11.70 -11.33 7.91
C PRO A 394 12.18 -9.88 8.08
N TYR A 395 12.42 -9.17 6.98
CA TYR A 395 12.86 -7.77 7.01
C TYR A 395 11.79 -6.86 7.64
N GLU A 396 10.53 -7.01 7.25
CA GLU A 396 9.41 -6.26 7.82
C GLU A 396 9.20 -6.55 9.31
N ARG A 397 9.39 -7.81 9.75
CA ARG A 397 9.40 -8.15 11.18
C ARG A 397 10.52 -7.47 11.96
N SER A 398 11.68 -7.23 11.33
CA SER A 398 12.76 -6.46 11.96
C SER A 398 12.36 -4.99 12.19
N ILE A 399 11.56 -4.42 11.28
CA ILE A 399 11.02 -3.06 11.41
C ILE A 399 10.07 -2.99 12.60
N PHE A 400 9.11 -3.92 12.70
CA PHE A 400 8.17 -3.98 13.83
C PHE A 400 8.90 -3.98 15.18
N ARG A 401 9.92 -4.85 15.33
CA ARG A 401 10.73 -4.93 16.55
C ARG A 401 11.46 -3.63 16.86
N ARG A 402 12.07 -3.00 15.86
CA ARG A 402 12.79 -1.71 16.01
C ARG A 402 11.84 -0.59 16.42
N VAL A 403 10.67 -0.53 15.81
CA VAL A 403 9.64 0.48 16.13
C VAL A 403 9.12 0.31 17.54
N GLU A 404 8.78 -0.92 17.95
CA GLU A 404 8.33 -1.18 19.32
C GLU A 404 9.42 -0.91 20.36
N ALA A 405 10.67 -1.30 20.08
CA ALA A 405 11.80 -0.97 20.95
C ALA A 405 11.96 0.55 21.11
N PHE A 406 11.84 1.32 20.02
CA PHE A 406 11.92 2.77 20.05
C PHE A 406 10.74 3.39 20.81
N ARG A 407 9.49 3.00 20.49
CA ARG A 407 8.25 3.50 21.10
C ARG A 407 8.21 3.30 22.62
N ASN A 408 8.80 2.21 23.11
CA ASN A 408 8.83 1.88 24.54
C ASN A 408 10.13 2.31 25.23
N SER A 409 11.06 2.97 24.53
CA SER A 409 12.32 3.44 25.10
C SER A 409 12.18 4.84 25.73
N PRO A 410 13.07 5.20 26.68
CA PRO A 410 13.23 6.59 27.12
C PRO A 410 13.63 7.57 26.00
N GLY A 411 14.03 7.04 24.84
CA GLY A 411 14.39 7.82 23.66
C GLY A 411 13.22 8.21 22.77
N PHE A 412 11.98 7.81 23.10
CA PHE A 412 10.78 8.30 22.44
C PHE A 412 10.54 9.78 22.79
N SER A 413 11.13 10.67 21.99
CA SER A 413 11.05 12.13 22.16
C SER A 413 10.93 12.84 20.82
N ASN A 414 10.43 14.09 20.86
CA ASN A 414 10.21 14.91 19.66
C ASN A 414 11.47 15.04 18.80
N ASP A 415 12.63 15.26 19.42
CA ASP A 415 13.90 15.45 18.73
C ASP A 415 14.40 14.18 18.00
N ARG A 416 13.81 13.02 18.28
CA ARG A 416 14.23 11.72 17.73
C ARG A 416 13.20 11.06 16.83
N LEU A 417 11.93 11.42 16.94
CA LEU A 417 10.84 10.82 16.15
C LEU A 417 11.07 10.98 14.65
N GLU A 418 11.30 12.23 14.20
CA GLU A 418 11.55 12.53 12.80
C GLU A 418 12.77 11.77 12.27
N ALA A 419 13.90 11.84 12.99
CA ALA A 419 15.13 11.17 12.60
C ALA A 419 14.94 9.64 12.49
N PHE A 420 14.22 9.04 13.44
CA PHE A 420 13.96 7.60 13.46
C PHE A 420 13.06 7.17 12.29
N GLN A 421 11.91 7.85 12.07
CA GLN A 421 11.02 7.48 10.96
C GLN A 421 11.69 7.70 9.59
N ASN A 422 12.46 8.78 9.43
CA ASN A 422 13.17 9.08 8.18
C ASN A 422 14.25 8.03 7.89
N LEU A 423 14.98 7.59 8.93
CA LEU A 423 15.96 6.51 8.80
C LEU A 423 15.30 5.20 8.37
N VAL A 424 14.19 4.81 8.99
CA VAL A 424 13.47 3.58 8.64
C VAL A 424 12.95 3.66 7.21
N ALA A 425 12.29 4.76 6.82
CA ALA A 425 11.74 4.91 5.48
C ALA A 425 12.82 4.86 4.39
N ARG A 426 13.97 5.52 4.62
CA ARG A 426 15.12 5.47 3.70
C ARG A 426 15.68 4.06 3.56
N GLN A 427 15.93 3.38 4.68
CA GLN A 427 16.47 2.02 4.68
C GLN A 427 15.53 1.05 3.96
N VAL A 428 14.21 1.21 4.14
CA VAL A 428 13.21 0.42 3.45
C VAL A 428 13.25 0.69 1.95
N ALA A 429 13.25 1.95 1.53
CA ALA A 429 13.33 2.31 0.11
C ALA A 429 14.60 1.75 -0.55
N ASP A 430 15.76 1.95 0.09
CA ASP A 430 17.05 1.39 -0.35
C ASP A 430 16.97 -0.14 -0.46
N SER A 431 16.34 -0.80 0.50
CA SER A 431 16.25 -2.27 0.54
C SER A 431 15.38 -2.83 -0.60
N ILE A 432 14.22 -2.22 -0.90
CA ILE A 432 13.36 -2.65 -2.01
C ILE A 432 14.06 -2.38 -3.36
N GLU A 433 14.72 -1.22 -3.48
CA GLU A 433 15.43 -0.83 -4.70
C GLU A 433 16.68 -1.67 -4.96
N ASN A 434 17.33 -2.18 -3.92
CA ASN A 434 18.49 -3.07 -4.02
C ASN A 434 18.11 -4.54 -4.08
N TRP A 435 16.89 -4.91 -3.66
CA TRP A 435 16.46 -6.30 -3.78
C TRP A 435 16.46 -6.74 -5.24
N ARG A 436 16.92 -7.97 -5.46
CA ARG A 436 16.92 -8.64 -6.75
C ARG A 436 16.29 -10.01 -6.56
N PRO A 437 15.50 -10.48 -7.54
CA PRO A 437 15.04 -11.86 -7.53
C PRO A 437 16.27 -12.73 -7.66
N ALA A 438 16.46 -13.65 -6.71
CA ALA A 438 17.54 -14.61 -6.79
C ALA A 438 17.20 -15.61 -7.90
N PHE A 439 17.66 -15.31 -9.12
CA PHE A 439 17.80 -16.32 -10.15
C PHE A 439 18.97 -17.21 -9.71
N ARG A 440 18.81 -18.53 -9.77
CA ARG A 440 20.00 -19.39 -9.77
C ARG A 440 20.73 -19.11 -11.08
N THR A 441 21.64 -18.15 -11.07
CA THR A 441 22.68 -18.00 -12.08
C THR A 441 23.97 -18.36 -11.41
N HIS A 442 24.50 -19.53 -11.77
CA HIS A 442 25.85 -20.02 -11.55
C HIS A 442 26.39 -19.92 -10.12
N GLU A 443 26.66 -21.08 -9.52
CA GLU A 443 27.53 -21.17 -8.34
C GLU A 443 28.72 -20.23 -8.55
N ILE A 444 28.94 -19.29 -7.62
CA ILE A 444 30.25 -18.65 -7.50
C ILE A 444 31.20 -19.82 -7.34
N ALA A 445 32.05 -20.05 -8.36
CA ALA A 445 33.14 -21.01 -8.25
C ALA A 445 33.89 -20.64 -6.98
N GLU A 446 33.99 -21.61 -6.06
CA GLU A 446 34.51 -21.45 -4.71
C GLU A 446 35.59 -20.36 -4.63
N PRO A 447 35.50 -19.37 -3.72
CA PRO A 447 36.49 -18.31 -3.64
C PRO A 447 37.89 -18.93 -3.51
N ILE A 448 38.74 -18.73 -4.51
CA ILE A 448 40.11 -19.25 -4.49
C ILE A 448 40.93 -18.30 -3.63
N PHE A 449 41.33 -18.79 -2.45
CA PHE A 449 42.29 -18.12 -1.60
C PHE A 449 43.70 -18.49 -2.05
N TRP A 450 44.44 -17.52 -2.56
CA TRP A 450 45.86 -17.67 -2.90
C TRP A 450 46.61 -16.43 -2.44
N ASP A 451 47.71 -16.58 -1.69
CA ASP A 451 48.58 -15.46 -1.28
C ASP A 451 47.84 -14.25 -0.64
N ASN A 452 46.92 -14.50 0.31
CA ASN A 452 46.08 -13.47 0.95
C ASN A 452 45.16 -12.67 -0.02
N ARG A 453 44.87 -13.21 -1.21
CA ARG A 453 43.94 -12.62 -2.19
C ARG A 453 42.64 -13.40 -2.27
N VAL A 454 41.53 -12.69 -2.49
CA VAL A 454 40.21 -13.25 -2.80
C VAL A 454 39.89 -12.91 -4.24
N SER A 455 39.76 -13.93 -5.09
CA SER A 455 39.28 -13.76 -6.46
C SER A 455 37.86 -14.30 -6.59
N LEU A 456 36.97 -13.48 -7.15
CA LEU A 456 35.56 -13.80 -7.33
C LEU A 456 35.26 -13.89 -8.82
N PHE A 457 34.63 -14.98 -9.23
CA PHE A 457 34.16 -15.19 -10.58
C PHE A 457 32.65 -15.40 -10.54
N TRP A 458 31.92 -14.66 -11.37
CA TRP A 458 30.49 -14.86 -11.59
C TRP A 458 30.17 -14.64 -13.07
N GLU A 459 29.10 -15.28 -13.55
CA GLU A 459 28.64 -15.07 -14.91
C GLU A 459 27.92 -13.72 -15.08
N PRO A 460 28.01 -13.05 -16.25
CA PRO A 460 27.29 -11.81 -16.52
C PRO A 460 25.81 -11.98 -16.22
N ALA A 461 25.24 -11.13 -15.37
CA ALA A 461 23.83 -11.18 -15.05
C ALA A 461 23.01 -10.74 -16.28
N GLU A 462 22.44 -11.70 -17.00
CA GLU A 462 21.46 -11.42 -18.05
C GLU A 462 20.19 -10.88 -17.40
N ASN A 463 20.06 -9.55 -17.41
CA ASN A 463 18.84 -8.76 -17.25
C ASN A 463 17.81 -9.34 -16.26
N VAL A 464 17.86 -8.90 -15.00
CA VAL A 464 16.81 -9.25 -14.03
C VAL A 464 15.45 -8.86 -14.59
N GLY A 465 14.40 -9.63 -14.29
CA GLY A 465 13.02 -9.40 -14.76
C GLY A 465 12.39 -8.04 -14.43
N PHE A 466 13.15 -7.12 -13.85
CA PHE A 466 12.84 -5.71 -13.57
C PHE A 466 13.45 -4.71 -14.57
N GLY A 467 14.27 -5.15 -15.53
CA GLY A 467 14.93 -4.24 -16.49
C GLY A 467 15.95 -3.29 -15.86
N ARG A 468 16.44 -3.61 -14.66
CA ARG A 468 17.46 -2.85 -13.92
C ARG A 468 18.84 -3.28 -14.40
N ASP A 469 19.78 -2.33 -14.47
CA ASP A 469 21.19 -2.64 -14.76
C ASP A 469 21.71 -3.66 -13.73
N CYS A 470 22.24 -4.77 -14.23
CA CYS A 470 22.78 -5.86 -13.43
C CYS A 470 24.30 -5.87 -13.44
N SER A 471 24.92 -4.75 -13.82
CA SER A 471 26.35 -4.55 -13.72
C SER A 471 26.74 -4.53 -12.23
N PRO A 472 27.55 -5.48 -11.75
CA PRO A 472 28.06 -5.46 -10.39
C PRO A 472 28.72 -4.11 -10.09
N ARG A 473 28.21 -3.39 -9.09
CA ARG A 473 28.75 -2.11 -8.63
C ARG A 473 29.82 -2.27 -7.57
N GLY A 474 29.90 -3.45 -6.95
CA GLY A 474 30.86 -3.74 -5.89
C GLY A 474 30.61 -5.07 -5.20
N TYR A 475 31.26 -5.29 -4.06
CA TYR A 475 30.99 -6.42 -3.19
C TYR A 475 31.24 -6.05 -1.72
N ASN A 476 30.48 -6.69 -0.83
CA ASN A 476 30.67 -6.63 0.62
C ASN A 476 31.35 -7.91 1.09
N VAL A 477 32.34 -7.77 1.98
CA VAL A 477 32.97 -8.91 2.67
C VAL A 477 32.58 -8.88 4.14
N TYR A 478 32.00 -9.97 4.62
CA TYR A 478 31.64 -10.16 6.02
C TYR A 478 32.54 -11.19 6.69
N ARG A 479 32.89 -10.94 7.95
CA ARG A 479 33.76 -11.81 8.77
C ARG A 479 33.08 -13.10 9.25
N ASN A 480 31.76 -13.23 9.08
CA ASN A 480 30.98 -14.39 9.53
C ASN A 480 30.15 -14.95 8.37
N SER A 481 30.03 -16.28 8.34
CA SER A 481 29.15 -17.05 7.44
C SER A 481 27.66 -16.66 7.50
N ASN A 482 27.19 -16.04 8.59
CA ASN A 482 25.78 -15.73 8.80
C ASN A 482 25.57 -14.32 9.41
N PRO A 483 25.74 -13.24 8.63
CA PRO A 483 25.87 -11.87 9.14
C PRO A 483 24.58 -11.23 9.70
N PHE A 484 23.45 -11.97 9.73
CA PHE A 484 22.14 -11.46 10.14
C PHE A 484 21.47 -12.28 11.27
N ARG A 485 22.21 -13.17 11.94
CA ARG A 485 21.70 -13.84 13.15
C ARG A 485 22.09 -13.04 14.39
N ASP A 486 21.16 -12.90 15.33
CA ASP A 486 21.34 -12.32 16.67
C ASP A 486 21.58 -10.80 16.76
N GLY A 487 21.05 -10.01 15.81
CA GLY A 487 20.94 -8.56 15.98
C GLY A 487 22.25 -7.78 15.90
N ASP A 488 23.37 -8.45 15.68
CA ASP A 488 24.63 -7.84 15.30
C ASP A 488 24.66 -7.69 13.78
N SER A 489 24.76 -6.45 13.27
CA SER A 489 25.14 -6.23 11.89
C SER A 489 26.58 -6.73 11.76
N GLY A 490 26.79 -7.93 11.22
CA GLY A 490 28.13 -8.47 11.02
C GLY A 490 29.02 -7.39 10.41
N GLU A 491 30.10 -7.04 11.10
CA GLU A 491 31.01 -5.95 10.73
C GLU A 491 31.38 -6.07 9.23
N CYS A 492 30.92 -5.12 8.42
CA CYS A 492 31.34 -5.01 7.02
C CYS A 492 32.79 -4.53 7.04
N ILE A 493 33.72 -5.45 6.81
CA ILE A 493 35.16 -5.15 6.87
C ILE A 493 35.66 -4.53 5.57
N ALA A 494 34.90 -4.68 4.48
CA ALA A 494 35.19 -4.04 3.21
C ALA A 494 33.93 -3.87 2.36
N TYR A 495 33.71 -2.63 1.92
CA TYR A 495 33.00 -2.29 0.69
C TYR A 495 34.04 -1.91 -0.36
N VAL A 496 33.92 -2.47 -1.56
CA VAL A 496 34.75 -2.10 -2.72
C VAL A 496 33.81 -1.64 -3.82
N GLU A 497 33.99 -0.40 -4.28
CA GLU A 497 33.16 0.25 -5.29
C GLU A 497 33.84 0.21 -6.67
N GLY A 498 33.09 -0.13 -7.71
CA GLY A 498 33.55 -0.20 -9.09
C GLY A 498 34.05 -1.58 -9.52
N THR A 499 34.24 -1.74 -10.84
CA THR A 499 34.71 -2.98 -11.47
C THR A 499 36.22 -3.20 -11.33
N GLN A 500 36.90 -2.58 -10.35
CA GLN A 500 38.33 -2.75 -10.17
C GLN A 500 38.63 -3.98 -9.30
N PHE A 501 39.29 -4.95 -9.93
CA PHE A 501 39.45 -6.33 -9.50
C PHE A 501 40.60 -6.57 -8.50
N THR A 502 41.23 -5.54 -7.94
CA THR A 502 42.38 -5.70 -7.04
C THR A 502 42.52 -4.50 -6.11
N ASP A 503 41.77 -4.44 -5.02
CA ASP A 503 42.24 -3.75 -3.83
C ASP A 503 42.87 -4.79 -2.91
N ASP A 504 44.18 -4.69 -2.71
CA ASP A 504 44.94 -5.54 -1.79
C ASP A 504 44.48 -5.26 -0.34
N LYS A 505 43.33 -5.80 0.06
CA LYS A 505 42.89 -5.78 1.46
C LYS A 505 43.39 -7.04 2.16
N GLN A 506 44.35 -6.84 3.07
CA GLN A 506 44.86 -7.91 3.90
C GLN A 506 43.77 -8.38 4.88
N LEU A 507 43.12 -9.50 4.56
CA LEU A 507 42.20 -10.17 5.47
C LEU A 507 43.02 -11.01 6.46
N SER A 508 43.05 -10.64 7.74
CA SER A 508 43.78 -11.39 8.77
C SER A 508 42.89 -12.43 9.45
N GLY A 509 43.41 -13.66 9.57
CA GLY A 509 42.84 -14.76 10.35
C GLY A 509 42.22 -15.90 9.54
N ARG A 510 42.27 -17.13 10.06
CA ARG A 510 41.51 -18.27 9.54
C ARG A 510 40.03 -18.06 9.88
N ALA A 511 39.28 -17.35 9.04
CA ALA A 511 37.85 -17.13 9.24
C ALA A 511 37.06 -17.47 7.98
N TYR A 512 35.82 -17.91 8.17
CA TYR A 512 34.85 -18.11 7.10
C TYR A 512 34.32 -16.75 6.65
N TYR A 513 34.52 -16.40 5.38
CA TYR A 513 34.03 -15.14 4.82
C TYR A 513 32.80 -15.39 3.96
N ARG A 514 31.80 -14.52 4.08
CA ARG A 514 30.69 -14.43 3.12
C ARG A 514 30.92 -13.20 2.25
N VAL A 515 30.86 -13.39 0.94
CA VAL A 515 30.95 -12.32 -0.04
C VAL A 515 29.56 -12.12 -0.64
N GLU A 516 29.06 -10.89 -0.58
CA GLU A 516 27.83 -10.50 -1.25
C GLU A 516 28.14 -9.55 -2.39
N VAL A 517 27.78 -9.96 -3.61
CA VAL A 517 27.94 -9.12 -4.81
C VAL A 517 26.84 -8.06 -4.79
N VAL A 518 27.23 -6.80 -4.95
CA VAL A 518 26.34 -5.65 -5.00
C VAL A 518 26.07 -5.33 -6.48
N TYR A 519 24.79 -5.40 -6.89
CA TYR A 519 24.32 -5.17 -8.27
C TYR A 519 23.56 -3.85 -8.42
#